data_AF-A0A928JEY5-F1
#
_entry.id   AF-A0A928JEY5-F1
#
_cell.length_a   1.000
_cell.length_b   1.000
_cell.length_c   1.000
_cell.angle_alpha   90.00
_cell.angle_beta   90.00
_cell.angle_gamma   90.00
#
_symmetry.space_group_name_H-M   'P 1'
#
loop_
_entity.id
_entity.type
_entity.pdbx_description
1 polymer ?
#
loop_
_entity_poly.entity_id
_entity_poly.type
_entity_poly.pdbx_seq_one_letter_code
_entity_poly.pdbx_strand_id
1 'polypeptide(L)' 'MKKYYKIAESQGPYIDRLRVRYPFRIRRTSEPQNEAVLVGIQPLLEGQEFPLYRFPGGVCCEDPFGNGIEIIEW' A
#
# COMPACT_ATOMS: atom_id res chain seq x y z
N MET A 1 9.81 -2.84 -19.82
CA MET A 1 10.04 -3.99 -18.92
C MET A 1 8.86 -4.10 -17.97
N LYS A 2 8.17 -5.23 -17.90
CA LYS A 2 7.15 -5.48 -16.86
C LYS A 2 7.90 -5.75 -15.54
N LYS A 3 7.69 -4.91 -14.51
CA LYS A 3 8.18 -5.19 -13.16
C LYS A 3 7.40 -6.39 -12.61
N TYR A 4 8.10 -7.47 -12.26
CA TYR A 4 7.52 -8.64 -11.59
C TYR A 4 7.60 -8.41 -10.08
N TYR A 5 6.45 -8.28 -9.43
CA TYR A 5 6.38 -8.12 -7.98
C TYR A 5 6.18 -9.49 -7.32
N LYS A 6 6.82 -9.69 -6.17
CA LYS A 6 6.56 -10.88 -5.32
C LYS A 6 5.15 -10.75 -4.75
N ILE A 7 4.44 -11.88 -4.65
CA ILE A 7 3.14 -11.95 -3.97
C ILE A 7 3.44 -12.21 -2.49
N ALA A 8 2.99 -11.33 -1.60
CA ALA A 8 3.16 -11.50 -0.14
C ALA A 8 2.32 -12.68 0.41
N GLU A 9 2.79 -13.29 1.49
CA GLU A 9 2.09 -14.36 2.22
C GLU A 9 0.84 -13.83 2.95
N SER A 10 -0.18 -14.69 3.12
CA SER A 10 -1.48 -14.30 3.70
C SER A 10 -1.34 -13.71 5.10
N GLN A 11 -1.96 -12.54 5.34
CA GLN A 11 -2.02 -11.87 6.66
C GLN A 11 -3.44 -11.93 7.25
N GLY A 12 -4.28 -12.80 6.71
CA GLY A 12 -5.67 -13.00 7.11
C GLY A 12 -6.69 -12.43 6.12
N PRO A 13 -7.95 -12.90 6.18
CA PRO A 13 -8.93 -12.73 5.10
C PRO A 13 -9.36 -11.28 4.84
N TYR A 14 -9.12 -10.35 5.77
CA TYR A 14 -9.40 -8.94 5.55
C TYR A 14 -8.32 -8.26 4.69
N ILE A 15 -7.05 -8.33 5.13
CA ILE A 15 -5.93 -7.73 4.42
C ILE A 15 -5.72 -8.40 3.05
N ASP A 16 -5.91 -9.72 2.95
CA ASP A 16 -5.79 -10.43 1.69
C ASP A 16 -6.79 -9.94 0.63
N ARG A 17 -8.01 -9.56 1.05
CA ARG A 17 -9.00 -8.94 0.15
C ARG A 17 -8.57 -7.55 -0.31
N LEU A 18 -7.89 -6.78 0.55
CA LEU A 18 -7.38 -5.46 0.18
C LEU A 18 -6.21 -5.56 -0.79
N ARG A 19 -5.37 -6.59 -0.67
CA ARG A 19 -4.20 -6.81 -1.53
C ARG A 19 -4.52 -7.13 -2.99
N VAL A 20 -5.78 -7.50 -3.29
CA VAL A 20 -6.27 -7.59 -4.66
C VAL A 20 -6.43 -6.19 -5.31
N ARG A 21 -6.64 -5.15 -4.49
CA ARG A 21 -6.91 -3.77 -4.94
C ARG A 21 -5.71 -2.84 -4.76
N TYR A 22 -4.91 -3.06 -3.72
CA TYR A 22 -3.79 -2.19 -3.36
C TYR A 22 -2.51 -3.00 -3.11
N PRO A 23 -1.33 -2.49 -3.50
CA PRO A 23 -0.08 -3.19 -3.25
C PRO A 23 0.19 -3.30 -1.75
N PHE A 24 0.75 -4.43 -1.34
CA PHE A 24 1.07 -4.70 0.06
C PHE A 24 2.20 -3.83 0.59
N ARG A 25 3.26 -3.61 -0.20
CA ARG A 25 4.39 -2.75 0.18
C ARG A 25 4.67 -1.68 -0.84
N ILE A 26 4.84 -0.46 -0.34
CA ILE A 26 5.20 0.70 -1.14
C ILE A 26 6.37 1.44 -0.51
N ARG A 27 6.95 2.34 -1.30
CA ARG A 27 8.01 3.23 -0.89
C ARG A 27 7.81 4.59 -1.55
N ARG A 28 8.04 5.67 -0.81
CA ARG A 28 8.10 7.02 -1.40
C ARG A 28 9.46 7.22 -2.05
N THR A 29 9.50 7.75 -3.27
CA THR A 29 10.76 8.05 -3.96
C THR A 29 11.55 9.17 -3.28
N SER A 30 10.87 10.06 -2.54
CA SER A 30 11.50 11.11 -1.73
C SER A 30 12.16 10.59 -0.45
N GLU A 31 11.75 9.41 0.02
CA GLU A 31 12.25 8.77 1.24
C GLU A 31 12.61 7.30 0.95
N PRO A 32 13.61 7.04 0.10
CA PRO A 32 13.89 5.70 -0.42
C PRO A 32 14.34 4.67 0.65
N GLN A 33 14.68 5.14 1.84
CA GLN A 33 15.03 4.32 3.01
C GLN A 33 13.80 3.77 3.76
N ASN A 34 12.61 4.32 3.50
CA ASN A 34 11.38 4.00 4.24
C ASN A 34 10.41 3.23 3.35
N GLU A 35 10.09 2.02 3.75
CA GLU A 35 8.98 1.26 3.17
C GLU A 35 7.75 1.33 4.08
N ALA A 36 6.58 1.18 3.48
CA ALA A 36 5.33 1.10 4.20
C ALA A 36 4.53 -0.12 3.80
N VAL A 37 3.80 -0.65 4.78
CA VAL A 37 2.95 -1.84 4.63
C VAL A 37 1.49 -1.42 4.66
N LEU A 38 0.68 -2.00 3.78
CA LEU A 38 -0.77 -1.84 3.77
C LEU A 38 -1.36 -2.40 5.07
N VAL A 39 -2.05 -1.56 5.83
CA VAL A 39 -2.63 -1.93 7.13
C VAL A 39 -4.15 -1.78 7.18
N GLY A 40 -4.77 -1.21 6.16
CA GLY A 40 -6.22 -1.07 6.09
C GLY A 40 -6.69 -0.06 5.05
N ILE A 41 -7.91 0.44 5.23
CA ILE A 41 -8.53 1.47 4.41
C ILE A 41 -9.17 2.55 5.29
N GLN A 42 -9.08 3.79 4.85
CA GLN A 42 -9.83 4.92 5.37
C GLN A 42 -11.11 5.06 4.54
N PRO A 43 -12.30 4.84 5.12
CA PRO A 43 -13.55 5.17 4.43
C PRO A 43 -13.65 6.69 4.26
N LEU A 44 -14.12 7.10 3.08
CA LEU A 44 -14.40 8.48 2.71
C LEU A 44 -15.90 8.64 2.43
N LEU A 45 -16.31 9.85 2.03
CA LEU A 45 -17.69 10.14 1.66
C LEU A 45 -18.11 9.33 0.41
N GLU A 46 -19.42 9.14 0.25
CA GLU A 46 -20.02 8.51 -0.95
C GLU A 46 -19.52 7.09 -1.26
N GLY A 47 -19.08 6.36 -0.22
CA GLY A 47 -18.59 4.99 -0.38
C GLY A 47 -17.20 4.89 -1.00
N GLN A 48 -16.48 6.00 -1.12
CA GLN A 48 -15.08 6.00 -1.52
C GLN A 48 -14.20 5.46 -0.38
N GLU A 49 -13.02 4.94 -0.71
CA GLU A 49 -12.05 4.46 0.26
C GLU A 49 -10.64 4.79 -0.19
N PHE A 50 -9.73 4.91 0.77
CA PHE A 50 -8.33 5.22 0.52
C PHE A 50 -7.43 4.27 1.32
N PRO A 51 -6.37 3.69 0.73
CA PRO A 51 -5.54 2.74 1.45
C PRO A 51 -4.70 3.42 2.53
N LEU A 52 -4.56 2.74 3.66
CA LEU A 52 -3.74 3.16 4.80
C LEU A 52 -2.44 2.37 4.81
N TYR A 53 -1.33 3.09 4.83
CA TYR A 53 0.01 2.54 4.87
C TYR A 53 0.72 2.94 6.15
N ARG A 54 1.37 1.98 6.82
CA ARG A 54 2.19 2.23 8.01
C ARG A 54 3.65 2.41 7.60
N PHE A 55 4.11 3.66 7.63
CA PHE A 55 5.52 4.04 7.55
C PHE A 55 6.16 3.98 8.96
N PRO A 56 7.50 4.04 9.08
CA PRO A 56 8.17 4.16 10.38
C PRO A 56 7.69 5.35 11.22
N GLY A 57 7.32 6.46 10.56
CA GLY A 57 6.79 7.66 11.21
C GLY A 57 5.31 7.60 11.60
N GLY A 58 4.58 6.55 11.23
CA GLY A 58 3.16 6.39 11.54
C GLY A 58 2.31 5.93 10.35
N VAL A 59 1.00 5.89 10.58
CA VAL A 59 0.02 5.50 9.56
C VAL A 59 -0.39 6.73 8.75
N CYS A 60 -0.40 6.60 7.42
CA CYS A 60 -0.79 7.63 6.48
C CYS A 60 -1.74 7.06 5.42
N CYS A 61 -2.70 7.87 4.98
CA CYS A 61 -3.36 7.67 3.69
C CYS A 61 -2.33 7.95 2.58
N GLU A 62 -2.12 7.01 1.66
CA GLU A 62 -1.19 7.19 0.54
C GLU A 62 -1.79 6.62 -0.74
N ASP A 63 -1.74 7.35 -1.87
CA ASP A 63 -2.17 6.79 -3.15
C ASP A 63 -1.03 5.97 -3.76
N PRO A 64 -1.12 4.62 -3.79
CA PRO A 64 -0.03 3.79 -4.28
C PRO A 64 0.20 3.91 -5.80
N PHE A 65 -0.74 4.53 -6.53
CA PHE A 65 -0.65 4.76 -7.98
C PHE A 65 -0.31 6.21 -8.32
N GLY A 66 -0.15 7.06 -7.31
CA GLY A 66 0.27 8.44 -7.45
C GLY A 66 1.73 8.57 -7.87
N ASN A 67 2.09 9.76 -8.34
CA ASN A 67 3.48 10.09 -8.65
C ASN A 67 4.36 10.02 -7.39
N GLY A 68 5.59 9.52 -7.55
CA GLY A 68 6.54 9.45 -6.44
C GLY A 68 6.35 8.26 -5.51
N ILE A 69 5.52 7.28 -5.90
CA ILE A 69 5.41 5.99 -5.21
C ILE A 69 6.04 4.88 -6.04
N GLU A 70 6.89 4.09 -5.41
CA GLU A 70 7.36 2.83 -5.94
C GLU A 70 6.64 1.66 -5.25
N ILE A 71 6.04 0.79 -6.06
CA ILE A 71 5.48 -0.47 -5.58
C ILE A 71 6.63 -1.45 -5.37
N ILE A 72 6.67 -2.10 -4.20
CA ILE A 72 7.69 -3.08 -3.83
C ILE A 72 7.12 -4.50 -3.88
N GLU A 73 5.89 -4.67 -3.37
CA GLU A 73 5.23 -5.97 -3.24
C GLU A 73 3.71 -5.84 -3.41
N TRP A 74 3.07 -6.83 -4.04
CA TRP A 74 1.61 -6.95 -4.14
C TRP A 74 1.07 -7.98 -3.14
#